data_AF-A0A526TBM6-F1
#
_entry.id   AF-A0A526TBM6-F1
#
_cell.length_a   1.000
_cell.length_b   1.000
_cell.length_c   1.000
_cell.angle_alpha   90.00
_cell.angle_beta   90.00
_cell.angle_gamma   90.00
#
_symmetry.space_group_name_H-M   'P 1'
#
loop_
_entity.id
_entity.type
_entity.pdbx_description
1 polymer ?
#
loop_
_entity_poly.entity_id
_entity_poly.type
_entity_poly.pdbx_seq_one_letter_code
_entity_poly.pdbx_strand_id
1 'polypeptide(L)'
;NLGKIEGGEWTSSVPARCVFEMRVATYPGQRLEDARAELEACIAEAARADPFLANRPPSLTYNGFMAEGYVLEDADEMESVLRRSHTAVWGEPLT
;
A
#
# COMPACT_ATOMS: atom_id res chain seq x y z
N ASN A 1 -5.23 1.38 1.37
CA ASN A 1 -6.23 2.07 0.52
C ASN A 1 -6.78 1.07 -0.48
N LEU A 2 -8.09 0.78 -0.45
CA LEU A 2 -8.77 -0.05 -1.43
C LEU A 2 -9.16 0.84 -2.61
N GLY A 3 -8.49 0.66 -3.74
CA GLY A 3 -8.61 1.57 -4.89
C GLY A 3 -9.65 1.12 -5.91
N LYS A 4 -9.91 -0.19 -5.99
CA LYS A 4 -10.83 -0.77 -6.97
C LYS A 4 -11.43 -2.07 -6.45
N ILE A 5 -12.67 -2.34 -6.83
CA ILE A 5 -13.35 -3.62 -6.59
C ILE A 5 -14.23 -3.95 -7.79
N GLU A 6 -14.15 -5.20 -8.25
CA GLU A 6 -14.97 -5.74 -9.33
C GLU A 6 -15.41 -7.15 -8.97
N GLY A 7 -16.68 -7.49 -9.21
CA GLY A 7 -17.18 -8.83 -8.95
C GLY A 7 -18.60 -9.04 -9.46
N GLY A 8 -18.94 -10.30 -9.67
CA GLY A 8 -20.21 -10.71 -10.26
C GLY A 8 -20.27 -10.52 -11.76
N GLU A 9 -20.96 -11.45 -12.42
CA GLU A 9 -21.05 -11.51 -13.88
C GLU A 9 -22.50 -11.35 -14.37
N TRP A 10 -23.50 -11.65 -13.53
CA TRP A 10 -24.90 -11.65 -13.92
C TRP A 10 -25.84 -11.33 -12.75
N THR A 11 -26.87 -10.52 -13.00
CA THR A 11 -27.74 -9.94 -11.95
C THR A 11 -28.63 -10.96 -11.22
N SER A 12 -28.97 -12.07 -11.86
CA SER A 12 -29.78 -13.15 -11.25
C SER A 12 -28.94 -14.36 -10.84
N SER A 13 -27.61 -14.22 -10.72
CA SER A 13 -26.70 -15.28 -10.26
C SER A 13 -25.96 -14.87 -9.01
N VAL A 14 -25.64 -15.85 -8.17
CA VAL A 14 -24.71 -15.63 -7.05
C VAL A 14 -23.32 -15.33 -7.65
N PRO A 15 -22.65 -14.22 -7.27
CA PRO A 15 -21.33 -13.88 -7.78
C PRO A 15 -20.32 -15.00 -7.56
N ALA A 16 -19.63 -15.43 -8.63
CA ALA A 16 -18.66 -16.51 -8.54
C ALA A 16 -17.22 -15.99 -8.31
N ARG A 17 -16.97 -14.71 -8.60
CA ARG A 17 -15.66 -14.06 -8.46
C ARG A 17 -15.80 -12.63 -7.97
N CYS A 18 -14.83 -12.21 -7.16
CA CYS A 18 -14.57 -10.81 -6.86
C CYS A 18 -13.05 -10.60 -6.80
N VAL A 19 -12.58 -9.45 -7.30
CA VAL A 19 -11.20 -8.98 -7.16
C VAL A 19 -11.25 -7.56 -6.64
N PHE A 20 -10.43 -7.28 -5.63
CA PHE A 20 -10.14 -5.91 -5.22
C PHE A 20 -8.65 -5.63 -5.39
N GLU A 21 -8.33 -4.39 -5.71
CA GLU A 21 -6.96 -3.90 -5.82
C GLU A 21 -6.73 -2.87 -4.71
N MET A 22 -5.62 -3.00 -4.01
CA MET A 22 -5.31 -2.12 -2.88
C MET A 22 -3.84 -1.74 -2.85
N ARG A 23 -3.58 -0.58 -2.26
CA ARG A 23 -2.24 -0.10 -1.91
C ARG A 23 -2.07 -0.13 -0.40
N VAL A 24 -0.99 -0.73 0.06
CA VAL A 24 -0.53 -0.68 1.46
C VAL A 24 0.76 0.14 1.49
N ALA A 25 0.90 1.01 2.48
CA ALA A 25 2.11 1.79 2.69
C ALA A 25 2.96 1.13 3.78
N THR A 26 4.28 1.21 3.64
CA THR A 26 5.23 0.87 4.68
C THR A 26 5.90 2.14 5.18
N TYR A 27 6.30 2.13 6.44
CA TYR A 27 7.11 3.17 7.04
C TYR A 27 8.60 2.92 6.75
N PRO A 28 9.44 3.97 6.79
CA PRO A 28 10.88 3.78 6.75
C PRO A 28 11.36 2.84 7.86
N GLY A 29 12.32 1.97 7.53
CA GLY A 29 12.83 0.94 8.44
C GLY A 29 11.98 -0.33 8.55
N GLN A 30 10.77 -0.37 7.97
CA GLN A 30 10.04 -1.63 7.82
C GLN A 30 10.53 -2.38 6.58
N ARG A 31 10.95 -3.64 6.77
CA ARG A 31 11.27 -4.52 5.65
C ARG A 31 10.00 -4.87 4.88
N LEU A 32 10.07 -4.83 3.55
CA LEU A 32 8.92 -5.19 2.73
C LEU A 32 8.46 -6.64 2.93
N GLU A 33 9.39 -7.55 3.19
CA GLU A 33 9.06 -8.96 3.42
C GLU A 33 8.18 -9.15 4.66
N ASP A 34 8.47 -8.42 5.74
CA ASP A 34 7.70 -8.50 6.98
C ASP A 34 6.30 -7.91 6.78
N ALA A 35 6.19 -6.77 6.10
CA ALA A 35 4.91 -6.14 5.79
C ALA A 35 4.03 -7.03 4.88
N ARG A 36 4.65 -7.74 3.92
CA ARG A 36 3.94 -8.72 3.08
C ARG A 36 3.46 -9.91 3.89
N ALA A 37 4.32 -10.47 4.74
CA ALA A 37 3.97 -11.60 5.58
C ALA A 37 2.80 -11.25 6.51
N GLU A 38 2.80 -10.04 7.08
CA GLU A 38 1.69 -9.52 7.89
C GLU A 38 0.39 -9.42 7.09
N LEU A 39 0.45 -8.86 5.87
CA LEU A 39 -0.71 -8.73 4.98
C LEU A 39 -1.28 -10.11 4.58
N GLU A 40 -0.41 -11.03 4.17
CA GLU A 40 -0.77 -12.39 3.78
C GLU A 40 -1.39 -13.16 4.96
N ALA A 41 -0.83 -13.03 6.16
CA ALA A 41 -1.36 -13.65 7.38
C ALA A 41 -2.74 -13.09 7.74
N CYS A 42 -2.90 -11.76 7.69
CA CYS A 42 -4.16 -11.08 7.95
C CYS A 42 -5.28 -11.56 7.00
N ILE A 43 -4.97 -11.64 5.70
CA ILE A 43 -5.93 -12.13 4.69
C ILE A 43 -6.25 -13.61 4.91
N ALA A 44 -5.25 -14.44 5.21
CA ALA A 44 -5.45 -15.86 5.48
C ALA A 44 -6.28 -16.11 6.76
N GLU A 45 -6.10 -15.30 7.79
CA GLU A 45 -6.92 -15.35 9.00
C GLU A 45 -8.37 -14.98 8.72
N ALA A 46 -8.61 -13.86 8.04
CA ALA A 46 -9.95 -13.44 7.66
C ALA A 46 -10.64 -14.49 6.77
N ALA A 47 -9.92 -15.06 5.79
CA ALA A 47 -10.45 -16.10 4.91
C ALA A 47 -10.84 -17.38 5.68
N ARG A 48 -10.06 -17.80 6.68
CA ARG A 48 -10.37 -18.99 7.50
C ARG A 48 -11.62 -18.80 8.37
N ALA A 49 -11.94 -17.56 8.75
CA ALA A 49 -13.11 -17.25 9.57
C ALA A 49 -14.44 -17.24 8.78
N ASP A 50 -14.39 -17.19 7.45
CA ASP A 50 -15.56 -17.22 6.58
C ASP A 50 -15.76 -18.62 5.95
N PRO A 51 -16.94 -19.27 6.07
CA PRO A 51 -17.16 -20.62 5.55
C PRO A 51 -16.96 -20.80 4.04
N PHE A 52 -17.22 -19.76 3.23
CA PHE A 52 -17.03 -19.82 1.79
C PHE A 52 -15.55 -19.71 1.43
N LEU A 53 -14.86 -18.72 2.00
CA LEU A 53 -13.43 -18.47 1.76
C LEU A 53 -12.52 -19.52 2.39
N ALA A 54 -12.91 -20.14 3.51
CA ALA A 54 -12.14 -21.22 4.13
C ALA A 54 -11.99 -22.43 3.18
N ASN A 55 -13.01 -22.68 2.34
CA ASN A 55 -12.97 -23.72 1.31
C ASN A 55 -12.44 -23.23 -0.04
N ARG A 56 -12.34 -21.91 -0.24
CA ARG A 56 -11.92 -21.24 -1.48
C ARG A 56 -11.07 -20.02 -1.14
N PRO A 57 -9.84 -20.21 -0.63
CA PRO A 57 -9.01 -19.10 -0.18
C PRO A 57 -8.68 -18.17 -1.36
N PRO A 58 -8.62 -16.84 -1.12
CA PRO A 58 -8.29 -15.88 -2.16
C PRO A 58 -6.83 -16.05 -2.62
N SER A 59 -6.58 -15.81 -3.92
CA SER A 59 -5.23 -15.67 -4.46
C SER A 59 -4.74 -14.23 -4.31
N LEU A 60 -3.48 -14.04 -3.95
CA LEU A 60 -2.86 -12.73 -3.81
C LEU A 60 -1.82 -12.52 -4.91
N THR A 61 -1.82 -11.33 -5.52
CA THR A 61 -0.86 -10.94 -6.55
C THR A 61 -0.31 -9.56 -6.22
N TYR A 62 1.01 -9.39 -6.27
CA TYR A 62 1.67 -8.10 -6.11
C TYR A 62 1.98 -7.53 -7.49
N ASN A 63 1.11 -6.64 -7.97
CA ASN A 63 1.12 -6.08 -9.33
C ASN A 63 1.49 -4.58 -9.38
N GLY A 64 2.24 -4.09 -8.39
CA GLY A 64 2.61 -2.68 -8.27
C GLY A 64 4.01 -2.46 -7.71
N PHE A 65 4.27 -1.24 -7.22
CA PHE A 65 5.55 -0.88 -6.64
C PHE A 65 5.80 -1.59 -5.30
N MET A 66 6.98 -2.19 -5.19
CA MET A 66 7.51 -2.78 -3.97
C MET A 66 8.68 -1.90 -3.52
N ALA A 67 8.36 -0.81 -2.82
CA ALA A 67 9.33 0.19 -2.39
C ALA A 67 9.33 0.30 -0.87
N GLU A 68 10.51 0.23 -0.26
CA GLU A 68 10.69 0.52 1.15
C GLU A 68 10.51 2.01 1.44
N GLY A 69 10.10 2.31 2.67
CA GLY A 69 10.10 3.69 3.14
C GLY A 69 11.53 4.22 3.22
N TYR A 70 11.68 5.52 3.02
CA TYR A 70 12.98 6.19 3.01
C TYR A 70 13.00 7.34 4.02
N VAL A 71 14.11 7.47 4.73
CA VAL A 71 14.48 8.68 5.48
C VAL A 71 15.70 9.28 4.80
N LEU A 72 15.64 10.57 4.49
CA LEU A 72 16.80 11.31 4.02
C LEU A 72 17.64 11.68 5.24
N GLU A 73 18.78 11.02 5.41
CA GLU A 73 19.72 11.27 6.50
C GLU A 73 20.82 12.25 6.03
N ASP A 74 21.42 12.97 7.00
CA ASP A 74 22.57 13.86 6.81
C ASP A 74 22.41 14.92 5.68
N ALA A 75 21.20 15.47 5.52
CA ALA A 75 20.88 16.37 4.43
C ALA A 75 20.95 17.87 4.76
N ASP A 76 21.61 18.26 5.87
CA ASP A 76 21.68 19.65 6.32
C ASP A 76 22.12 20.63 5.22
N GLU A 77 23.13 20.26 4.43
CA GLU A 77 23.63 21.10 3.34
C GLU A 77 22.59 21.24 2.21
N MET A 78 22.02 20.11 1.76
CA MET A 78 21.00 20.08 0.71
C MET A 78 19.74 20.84 1.15
N GLU A 79 19.28 20.64 2.38
CA GLU A 79 18.16 21.37 2.95
C GLU A 79 18.46 22.87 3.05
N SER A 80 19.68 23.25 3.44
CA SER A 80 20.09 24.65 3.51
C SER A 80 20.05 25.33 2.14
N VAL A 81 20.52 24.64 1.08
CA VAL A 81 20.41 25.11 -0.31
C VAL A 81 18.93 25.25 -0.70
N LEU A 82 18.11 24.23 -0.47
CA LEU A 82 16.69 24.24 -0.79
C LEU A 82 15.94 25.40 -0.11
N ARG A 83 16.18 25.61 1.19
CA ARG A 83 15.59 26.71 1.97
C ARG A 83 15.96 28.08 1.38
N ARG A 84 17.24 28.31 1.05
CA ARG A 84 17.69 29.59 0.45
C ARG A 84 17.06 29.80 -0.93
N SER A 85 17.02 28.77 -1.77
CA SER A 85 16.40 28.83 -3.08
C SER A 85 14.90 29.13 -2.99
N HIS A 86 14.19 28.50 -2.05
CA HIS A 86 12.77 28.76 -1.81
C HIS A 86 12.53 30.24 -1.48
N THR A 87 13.27 30.80 -0.52
CA THR A 87 13.14 32.21 -0.14
C THR A 87 13.50 33.17 -1.27
N ALA A 88 14.50 32.85 -2.09
CA ALA A 88 14.86 33.69 -3.23
C ALA A 88 13.74 33.80 -4.28
N VAL A 89 12.93 32.75 -4.45
CA VAL A 89 11.84 32.70 -5.42
C VAL A 89 10.52 33.24 -4.85
N TRP A 90 10.20 32.84 -3.62
CA TRP A 90 8.88 33.07 -3.02
C TRP A 90 8.85 34.21 -2.00
N GLY A 91 10.01 34.73 -1.59
CA GLY A 91 10.11 35.82 -0.61
C GLY A 91 9.86 35.39 0.84
N GLU A 92 9.59 34.10 1.09
CA GLU A 92 9.32 33.57 2.43
C GLU A 92 10.11 32.28 2.75
N PRO A 93 10.34 31.96 4.04
CA PRO A 93 11.02 30.74 4.46
C PRO A 93 10.21 29.48 4.09
N LEU A 94 10.91 28.39 3.75
CA LEU A 94 10.30 27.06 3.58
C LEU A 94 9.89 26.50 4.95
N THR A 95 8.61 26.12 5.11
CA THR A 95 8.04 25.53 6.33
C THR A 95 8.05 24.01 6.33
#